data_AF-A0AAF0EL29-F1
#
_entry.id   AF-A0AAF0EL29-F1
#
_cell.length_a   1.000
_cell.length_b   1.000
_cell.length_c   1.000
_cell.angle_alpha   90.00
_cell.angle_beta   90.00
_cell.angle_gamma   90.00
#
_symmetry.space_group_name_H-M   'P 1'
#
loop_
_entity.id
_entity.type
_entity.pdbx_description
1 polymer ?
#
loop_
_entity_poly.entity_id
_entity_poly.type
_entity_poly.pdbx_seq_one_letter_code
_entity_poly.pdbx_strand_id
1 'polypeptide(L)'
;MGLSFEELKREALQKSSQQREELHEKIQQQAQKRSEAQRAAHERQQQRAAWAAREQQRLAERQAQEKKRDMERKAEEAKRLAAARRAEKAEMDKARGRPPPRAKALDHAHAEAAKRRLQVPRMSSSVALTREEKRMKRMAKDMGVKFRPETKPPMRRAMPHAPGASAPLAKRPMTPREHFIMEERQRKEARKEASPPSSPDASEPYDSDQSDAVSDKGTASHASIREQIWQMFGRNRERYAFMLIFSYIARDVDSDEDDMEAGASAVLKEEQRSSLYGRREDEREERRLLELKRRKMQNVKP
;
A
#
# COMPACT_ATOMS: atom_id res chain seq x y z
N MET A 1 -79.40 -61.78 -21.28
CA MET A 1 -80.49 -60.79 -21.42
C MET A 1 -79.84 -59.50 -21.89
N GLY A 2 -80.18 -59.03 -23.10
CA GLY A 2 -79.62 -57.78 -23.65
C GLY A 2 -80.32 -56.56 -23.05
N LEU A 3 -79.57 -55.46 -22.90
CA LEU A 3 -80.11 -54.16 -22.49
C LEU A 3 -81.18 -53.70 -23.48
N SER A 4 -82.21 -53.04 -22.98
CA SER A 4 -83.24 -52.46 -23.84
C SER A 4 -82.66 -51.32 -24.68
N PHE A 5 -83.20 -51.09 -25.87
CA PHE A 5 -82.76 -50.03 -26.77
C PHE A 5 -82.78 -48.64 -26.12
N GLU A 6 -83.74 -48.39 -25.21
CA GLU A 6 -83.81 -47.15 -24.45
C GLU A 6 -82.64 -46.94 -23.48
N GLU A 7 -82.22 -48.01 -22.81
CA GLU A 7 -81.07 -47.97 -21.88
C GLU A 7 -79.78 -47.68 -22.63
N LEU A 8 -79.58 -48.33 -23.79
CA LEU A 8 -78.44 -48.06 -24.68
C LEU A 8 -78.39 -46.59 -25.13
N LYS A 9 -79.55 -45.99 -25.45
CA LYS A 9 -79.63 -44.57 -25.85
C LYS A 9 -79.28 -43.63 -24.69
N ARG A 10 -79.76 -43.91 -23.47
CA ARG A 10 -79.45 -43.11 -22.27
C ARG A 10 -77.97 -43.22 -21.91
N GLU A 11 -77.40 -44.42 -21.97
CA GLU A 11 -75.98 -44.66 -21.69
C GLU A 11 -75.08 -43.98 -22.72
N ALA A 12 -75.46 -44.00 -24.00
CA ALA A 12 -74.73 -43.29 -25.06
C ALA A 12 -74.76 -41.76 -24.85
N LEU A 13 -75.90 -41.20 -24.42
CA LEU A 13 -76.03 -39.77 -24.10
C LEU A 13 -75.17 -39.38 -22.90
N GLN A 14 -75.17 -40.18 -21.84
CA GLN A 14 -74.32 -39.95 -20.65
C GLN A 14 -72.82 -40.05 -20.97
N LYS A 15 -72.42 -41.05 -21.76
CA LYS A 15 -71.03 -41.16 -22.23
C LYS A 15 -70.64 -39.94 -23.08
N SER A 16 -71.55 -39.44 -23.92
CA SER A 16 -71.29 -38.24 -24.72
C SER A 16 -71.18 -36.97 -23.87
N SER A 17 -71.99 -36.81 -22.83
CA SER A 17 -71.89 -35.66 -21.92
C SER A 17 -70.60 -35.70 -21.11
N GLN A 18 -70.23 -36.86 -20.56
CA GLN A 18 -68.97 -37.06 -19.83
C GLN A 18 -67.75 -36.75 -20.72
N GLN A 19 -67.74 -37.23 -21.96
CA GLN A 19 -66.66 -36.92 -22.91
C GLN A 19 -66.53 -35.42 -23.19
N ARG A 20 -67.65 -34.68 -23.25
CA ARG A 20 -67.62 -33.22 -23.46
C ARG A 20 -67.08 -32.50 -22.23
N GLU A 21 -67.46 -32.92 -21.04
CA GLU A 21 -66.97 -32.36 -19.78
C GLU A 21 -65.46 -32.61 -19.64
N GLU A 22 -64.99 -33.84 -19.89
CA GLU A 22 -63.57 -34.18 -19.88
C GLU A 22 -62.77 -33.34 -20.89
N LEU A 23 -63.31 -33.11 -22.09
CA LEU A 23 -62.67 -32.25 -23.09
C LEU A 23 -62.61 -30.80 -22.61
N HIS A 24 -63.67 -30.31 -21.98
CA HIS A 24 -63.73 -28.95 -21.46
C HIS A 24 -62.75 -28.74 -20.30
N GLU A 25 -62.65 -29.71 -19.38
CA GLU A 25 -61.66 -29.72 -18.31
C GLU A 25 -60.23 -29.75 -18.86
N LYS A 26 -59.95 -30.59 -19.86
CA LYS A 26 -58.62 -30.64 -20.51
C LYS A 26 -58.25 -29.29 -21.14
N ILE A 27 -59.20 -28.63 -21.81
CA ILE A 27 -58.99 -27.29 -22.39
C ILE A 27 -58.70 -26.26 -21.28
N GLN A 28 -59.44 -26.29 -20.18
CA GLN A 28 -59.22 -25.37 -19.05
C GLN A 28 -57.86 -25.59 -18.38
N GLN A 29 -57.48 -26.84 -18.12
CA GLN A 29 -56.17 -27.17 -17.55
C GLN A 29 -55.03 -26.74 -18.49
N GLN A 30 -55.20 -26.92 -19.80
CA GLN A 30 -54.21 -26.47 -20.78
C GLN A 30 -54.10 -24.94 -20.81
N ALA A 31 -55.22 -24.22 -20.70
CA ALA A 31 -55.23 -22.76 -20.61
C ALA A 31 -54.53 -22.26 -19.33
N GLN A 32 -54.79 -22.90 -18.18
CA GLN A 32 -54.12 -22.58 -16.92
C GLN A 32 -52.61 -22.80 -17.02
N LYS A 33 -52.17 -23.98 -17.50
CA LYS A 33 -50.75 -24.29 -17.71
C LYS A 33 -50.06 -23.30 -18.64
N ARG A 34 -50.73 -22.86 -19.71
CA ARG A 34 -50.20 -21.82 -20.61
C ARG A 34 -50.05 -20.47 -19.90
N SER A 35 -51.04 -20.07 -19.09
CA SER A 35 -50.99 -18.81 -18.34
C SER A 35 -49.89 -18.82 -17.28
N GLU A 36 -49.71 -19.93 -16.57
CA GLU A 36 -48.63 -20.12 -15.59
C GLU A 36 -47.26 -20.14 -16.27
N ALA A 37 -47.13 -20.83 -17.41
CA ALA A 37 -45.90 -20.82 -18.19
C ALA A 37 -45.53 -19.41 -18.67
N GLN A 38 -46.51 -18.60 -19.06
CA GLN A 38 -46.28 -17.20 -19.43
C GLN A 38 -45.84 -16.35 -18.23
N ARG A 39 -46.47 -16.51 -17.07
CA ARG A 39 -46.05 -15.82 -15.83
C ARG A 39 -44.62 -16.20 -15.44
N ALA A 40 -44.31 -17.50 -15.44
CA ALA A 40 -42.97 -17.98 -15.14
C ALA A 40 -41.94 -17.48 -16.16
N ALA A 41 -42.28 -17.39 -17.45
CA ALA A 41 -41.40 -16.83 -18.48
C ALA A 41 -41.14 -15.34 -18.23
N HIS A 42 -42.17 -14.57 -17.89
CA HIS A 42 -42.07 -13.16 -17.57
C HIS A 42 -41.23 -12.91 -16.31
N GLU A 43 -41.42 -13.70 -15.25
CA GLU A 43 -40.59 -13.63 -14.04
C GLU A 43 -39.11 -13.91 -14.34
N ARG A 44 -38.82 -14.95 -15.14
CA ARG A 44 -37.43 -15.22 -15.59
C ARG A 44 -36.87 -14.06 -16.39
N GLN A 45 -37.68 -13.40 -17.23
CA GLN A 45 -37.25 -12.22 -17.98
C GLN A 45 -36.95 -11.05 -17.05
N GLN A 46 -37.80 -10.80 -16.05
CA GLN A 46 -37.56 -9.78 -15.03
C GLN A 46 -36.29 -10.06 -14.21
N GLN A 47 -36.05 -11.32 -13.82
CA GLN A 47 -34.83 -11.71 -13.12
C GLN A 47 -33.58 -11.48 -13.98
N ARG A 48 -33.63 -11.82 -15.28
CA ARG A 48 -32.55 -11.53 -16.22
C ARG A 48 -32.31 -10.03 -16.39
N ALA A 49 -33.38 -9.23 -16.49
CA ALA A 49 -33.29 -7.79 -16.60
C ALA A 49 -32.71 -7.16 -15.32
N ALA A 50 -33.14 -7.61 -14.14
CA ALA A 50 -32.62 -7.15 -12.86
C ALA A 50 -31.14 -7.51 -12.69
N TRP A 51 -30.73 -8.71 -13.11
CA TRP A 51 -29.32 -9.10 -13.12
C TRP A 51 -28.49 -8.23 -14.08
N ALA A 52 -28.99 -8.01 -15.30
CA ALA A 52 -28.31 -7.16 -16.28
C ALA A 52 -28.18 -5.71 -15.80
N ALA A 53 -29.19 -5.16 -15.13
CA ALA A 53 -29.14 -3.82 -14.56
C ALA A 53 -28.06 -3.70 -13.46
N ARG A 54 -27.95 -4.71 -12.58
CA ARG A 54 -26.88 -4.77 -11.57
C ARG A 54 -25.50 -4.87 -12.21
N GLU A 55 -25.36 -5.63 -13.29
CA GLU A 55 -24.10 -5.72 -14.03
C GLU A 55 -23.71 -4.40 -14.68
N GLN A 56 -24.68 -3.69 -15.27
CA GLN A 56 -24.44 -2.35 -15.82
C GLN A 56 -24.01 -1.36 -14.74
N GLN A 57 -24.60 -1.40 -13.54
CA GLN A 57 -24.18 -0.57 -12.42
C GLN A 57 -22.72 -0.86 -12.04
N ARG A 58 -22.33 -2.13 -11.91
CA ARG A 58 -20.93 -2.51 -11.64
C ARG A 58 -19.97 -2.01 -12.71
N LEU A 59 -20.34 -2.09 -13.98
CA LEU A 59 -19.52 -1.59 -15.09
C LEU A 59 -19.40 -0.07 -15.04
N ALA A 60 -20.50 0.65 -14.78
CA ALA A 60 -20.48 2.11 -14.65
C ALA A 60 -19.61 2.57 -13.49
N GLU A 61 -19.65 1.89 -12.33
CA GLU A 61 -18.78 2.17 -11.20
C GLU A 61 -17.30 1.95 -11.54
N ARG A 62 -16.96 0.84 -12.21
CA ARG A 62 -15.59 0.58 -12.68
C ARG A 62 -15.10 1.65 -13.64
N GLN A 63 -15.93 2.03 -14.62
CA GLN A 63 -15.59 3.12 -15.55
C GLN A 63 -15.45 4.47 -14.85
N ALA A 64 -16.26 4.75 -13.83
CA ALA A 64 -16.14 5.97 -13.04
C ALA A 64 -14.83 6.00 -12.23
N GLN A 65 -14.44 4.87 -11.64
CA GLN A 65 -13.16 4.74 -10.93
C GLN A 65 -11.96 4.88 -11.88
N GLU A 66 -12.02 4.27 -13.06
CA GLU A 66 -10.98 4.39 -14.08
C GLU A 66 -10.83 5.84 -14.54
N LYS A 67 -11.93 6.53 -14.84
CA LYS A 67 -11.91 7.96 -15.17
C LYS A 67 -11.32 8.82 -14.05
N LYS A 68 -11.62 8.51 -12.78
CA LYS A 68 -11.01 9.23 -11.64
C LYS A 68 -9.50 9.03 -11.61
N ARG A 69 -9.02 7.79 -11.74
CA ARG A 69 -7.59 7.46 -11.79
C ARG A 69 -6.88 8.13 -12.96
N ASP A 70 -7.51 8.16 -14.13
CA ASP A 70 -6.96 8.84 -15.30
C ASP A 70 -6.87 10.36 -15.11
N MET A 71 -7.88 10.96 -14.47
CA MET A 71 -7.85 12.39 -14.13
C MET A 71 -6.76 12.70 -13.10
N GLU A 72 -6.57 11.85 -12.10
CA GLU A 72 -5.48 11.97 -11.12
C GLU A 72 -4.10 11.85 -11.79
N ARG A 73 -3.90 10.85 -12.63
CA ARG A 73 -2.66 10.68 -13.42
C ARG A 73 -2.38 11.90 -14.30
N LYS A 74 -3.39 12.40 -15.02
CA LYS A 74 -3.26 13.63 -15.83
C LYS A 74 -2.93 14.85 -14.96
N ALA A 75 -3.52 14.95 -13.78
CA ALA A 75 -3.23 16.05 -12.85
C ALA A 75 -1.80 15.96 -12.30
N GLU A 76 -1.30 14.76 -12.01
CA GLU A 76 0.08 14.52 -11.58
C GLU A 76 1.08 14.82 -12.69
N GLU A 77 0.81 14.36 -13.92
CA GLU A 77 1.61 14.68 -15.10
C GLU A 77 1.65 16.19 -15.34
N ALA A 78 0.50 16.88 -15.24
CA ALA A 78 0.43 18.33 -15.36
C ALA A 78 1.24 19.04 -14.25
N LYS A 79 1.20 18.55 -13.01
CA LYS A 79 2.04 19.06 -11.90
C LYS A 79 3.52 18.85 -12.19
N ARG A 80 3.90 17.68 -12.69
CA ARG A 80 5.28 17.34 -13.07
C ARG A 80 5.79 18.22 -14.21
N LEU A 81 4.99 18.42 -15.26
CA LEU A 81 5.31 19.33 -16.36
C LEU A 81 5.42 20.79 -15.90
N ALA A 82 4.53 21.24 -15.02
CA ALA A 82 4.59 22.58 -14.45
C ALA A 82 5.85 22.77 -13.56
N ALA A 83 6.23 21.75 -12.79
CA ALA A 83 7.47 21.76 -12.02
C ALA A 83 8.71 21.80 -12.92
N ALA A 84 8.73 20.99 -13.99
CA ALA A 84 9.81 20.99 -14.97
C ALA A 84 9.98 22.36 -15.64
N ARG A 85 8.88 22.97 -16.10
CA ARG A 85 8.89 24.33 -16.67
C ARG A 85 9.38 25.39 -15.67
N ARG A 86 9.03 25.25 -14.38
CA ARG A 86 9.53 26.15 -13.33
C ARG A 86 11.04 25.96 -13.10
N ALA A 87 11.52 24.72 -13.13
CA ALA A 87 12.95 24.42 -13.01
C ALA A 87 13.74 24.99 -14.19
N GLU A 88 13.26 24.79 -15.42
CA GLU A 88 13.86 25.37 -16.64
C GLU A 88 13.91 26.90 -16.57
N LYS A 89 12.81 27.54 -16.14
CA LYS A 89 12.78 28.99 -15.94
C LYS A 89 13.79 29.45 -14.88
N ALA A 90 13.90 28.73 -13.77
CA ALA A 90 14.86 29.05 -12.72
C ALA A 90 16.31 28.89 -13.20
N GLU A 91 16.59 27.90 -14.04
CA GLU A 91 17.90 27.70 -14.66
C GLU A 91 18.23 28.84 -15.63
N MET A 92 17.27 29.27 -16.46
CA MET A 92 17.41 30.43 -17.33
C MET A 92 17.64 31.74 -16.55
N ASP A 93 16.92 31.93 -15.45
CA ASP A 93 17.12 33.11 -14.57
C ASP A 93 18.50 33.08 -13.89
N LYS A 94 18.98 31.89 -13.49
CA LYS A 94 20.33 31.69 -12.96
C LYS A 94 21.40 32.00 -14.01
N ALA A 95 21.22 31.57 -15.26
CA ALA A 95 22.11 31.90 -16.38
C ALA A 95 22.14 33.41 -16.67
N ARG A 96 21.03 34.12 -16.42
CA ARG A 96 20.93 35.59 -16.51
C ARG A 96 21.45 36.34 -15.28
N GLY A 97 22.00 35.63 -14.28
CA GLY A 97 22.54 36.23 -13.05
C GLY A 97 21.48 36.76 -12.08
N ARG A 98 20.20 36.38 -12.24
CA ARG A 98 19.14 36.78 -11.30
C ARG A 98 19.14 35.84 -10.09
N PRO A 99 19.14 36.36 -8.85
CA PRO A 99 19.08 35.53 -7.66
C PRO A 99 17.73 34.80 -7.58
N PRO A 100 17.69 33.56 -7.04
CA PRO A 100 16.44 32.83 -6.89
C PRO A 100 15.47 33.59 -5.99
N PRO A 101 14.16 33.57 -6.28
CA PRO A 101 13.18 34.24 -5.44
C PRO A 101 13.19 33.63 -4.03
N ARG A 102 13.20 34.49 -3.01
CA ARG A 102 13.14 34.07 -1.61
C ARG A 102 11.81 33.36 -1.34
N ALA A 103 11.84 32.32 -0.50
CA ALA A 103 10.64 31.55 -0.19
C ALA A 103 9.59 32.45 0.48
N LYS A 104 8.35 32.46 -0.05
CA LYS A 104 7.26 33.32 0.46
C LYS A 104 6.99 33.14 1.96
N ALA A 105 7.18 31.93 2.48
CA ALA A 105 7.05 31.64 3.91
C ALA A 105 8.10 32.37 4.76
N LEU A 106 9.33 32.52 4.26
CA LEU A 106 10.38 33.29 4.93
C LEU A 106 10.08 34.79 4.89
N ASP A 107 9.52 35.28 3.79
CA ASP A 107 9.11 36.68 3.68
C ASP A 107 7.96 36.98 4.65
N HIS A 108 6.98 36.08 4.77
CA HIS A 108 5.90 36.17 5.75
C HIS A 108 6.44 36.13 7.19
N ALA A 109 7.31 35.18 7.51
CA ALA A 109 7.92 35.06 8.83
C ALA A 109 8.77 36.30 9.19
N HIS A 110 9.48 36.88 8.21
CA HIS A 110 10.24 38.11 8.41
C HIS A 110 9.30 39.31 8.65
N ALA A 111 8.20 39.39 7.90
CA ALA A 111 7.18 40.43 8.09
C ALA A 111 6.50 40.32 9.47
N GLU A 112 6.17 39.10 9.93
CA GLU A 112 5.64 38.88 11.28
C GLU A 112 6.65 39.19 12.37
N ALA A 113 7.91 38.79 12.20
CA ALA A 113 8.98 39.11 13.15
C ALA A 113 9.21 40.63 13.25
N ALA A 114 9.13 41.35 12.13
CA ALA A 114 9.19 42.81 12.11
C ALA A 114 8.00 43.43 12.86
N LYS A 115 6.78 42.94 12.64
CA LYS A 115 5.58 43.38 13.39
C LYS A 115 5.72 43.15 14.89
N ARG A 116 6.21 41.97 15.31
CA ARG A 116 6.45 41.65 16.73
C ARG A 116 7.52 42.54 17.35
N ARG A 117 8.59 42.88 16.60
CA ARG A 117 9.62 43.82 17.06
C ARG A 117 9.10 45.23 17.31
N LEU A 118 8.09 45.67 16.55
CA LEU A 118 7.47 46.99 16.71
C LEU A 118 6.48 47.04 17.89
N GLN A 119 5.90 45.91 18.28
CA GLN A 119 4.92 45.83 19.39
C GLN A 119 5.57 45.75 20.78
N VAL A 120 6.86 45.41 20.90
CA VAL A 120 7.55 45.33 22.20
C VAL A 120 8.15 46.70 22.53
N PRO A 121 7.72 47.36 23.63
CA PRO A 121 8.31 48.62 24.07
C PRO A 121 9.82 48.44 24.33
N ARG A 122 10.65 49.16 23.58
CA ARG A 122 12.09 49.20 23.84
C ARG A 122 12.33 50.04 25.08
N MET A 123 12.43 49.40 26.26
CA MET A 123 12.99 50.07 27.42
C MET A 123 14.46 50.39 27.12
N SER A 124 14.74 51.69 26.96
CA SER A 124 16.07 52.24 26.71
C SER A 124 16.95 52.13 27.95
N SER A 125 17.48 50.94 28.22
CA SER A 125 18.66 50.74 29.06
C SER A 125 19.18 49.31 28.92
N SER A 126 20.09 49.09 27.99
CA SER A 126 20.84 47.83 27.93
C SER A 126 22.32 48.09 28.11
N VAL A 127 22.73 48.27 29.36
CA VAL A 127 24.07 47.82 29.74
C VAL A 127 24.09 46.32 29.46
N ALA A 128 25.00 45.88 28.59
CA ALA A 128 25.10 44.48 28.21
C ALA A 128 25.49 43.65 29.45
N LEU A 129 24.54 42.88 29.98
CA LEU A 129 24.78 42.00 31.12
C LEU A 129 25.92 41.03 30.77
N THR A 130 26.92 40.97 31.65
CA THR A 130 27.97 39.96 31.62
C THR A 130 27.38 38.56 31.73
N ARG A 131 28.18 37.55 31.40
CA ARG A 131 27.73 36.14 31.48
C ARG A 131 27.27 35.77 32.89
N GLU A 132 27.93 36.29 33.93
CA GLU A 132 27.57 36.04 35.32
C GLU A 132 26.28 36.76 35.71
N GLU A 133 26.10 38.01 35.28
CA GLU A 133 24.85 38.73 35.50
C GLU A 133 23.66 38.10 34.78
N LYS A 134 23.85 37.53 33.58
CA LYS A 134 22.80 36.73 32.91
C LYS A 134 22.43 35.49 33.71
N ARG A 135 23.42 34.84 34.34
CA ARG A 135 23.19 33.68 35.22
C ARG A 135 22.44 34.09 36.48
N MET A 136 22.83 35.19 37.13
CA MET A 136 22.11 35.77 38.26
C MET A 136 20.69 36.21 37.89
N LYS A 137 20.49 36.78 36.70
CA LYS A 137 19.15 37.16 36.22
C LYS A 137 18.22 35.96 36.04
N ARG A 138 18.75 34.81 35.61
CA ARG A 138 17.99 33.55 35.54
C ARG A 138 17.67 33.04 36.93
N MET A 139 18.65 32.97 37.83
CA MET A 139 18.41 32.54 39.22
C MET A 139 17.40 33.46 39.94
N ALA A 140 17.51 34.78 39.77
CA ALA A 140 16.56 35.73 40.34
C ALA A 140 15.14 35.51 39.79
N LYS A 141 15.00 35.25 38.49
CA LYS A 141 13.71 34.92 37.87
C LYS A 141 13.12 33.62 38.45
N ASP A 142 13.93 32.58 38.58
CA ASP A 142 13.48 31.29 39.12
C ASP A 142 13.07 31.39 40.59
N MET A 143 13.72 32.29 41.34
CA MET A 143 13.40 32.59 42.74
C MET A 143 12.28 33.65 42.90
N GLY A 144 11.72 34.18 41.80
CA GLY A 144 10.69 35.23 41.83
C GLY A 144 11.18 36.61 42.30
N VAL A 145 12.49 36.82 42.38
CA VAL A 145 13.12 38.06 42.85
C VAL A 145 13.51 38.96 41.67
N LYS A 146 13.32 40.28 41.82
CA LYS A 146 13.70 41.26 40.78
C LYS A 146 15.23 41.35 40.68
N PHE A 147 15.79 40.98 39.53
CA PHE A 147 17.22 41.13 39.24
C PHE A 147 17.63 42.61 39.20
N ARG A 148 18.58 43.00 40.05
CA ARG A 148 19.25 44.31 40.02
C ARG A 148 20.74 44.10 39.72
N PRO A 149 21.26 44.55 38.57
CA PRO A 149 22.70 44.49 38.32
C PRO A 149 23.42 45.45 39.28
N GLU A 150 24.46 44.97 39.97
CA GLU A 150 25.29 45.79 40.83
C GLU A 150 26.17 46.70 39.97
N THR A 151 25.79 47.97 39.83
CA THR A 151 26.51 48.96 39.01
C THR A 151 27.65 49.67 39.75
N LYS A 152 28.18 49.10 40.85
CA LYS A 152 29.33 49.67 41.57
C LYS A 152 30.55 48.75 41.42
N PRO A 153 31.69 49.25 40.92
CA PRO A 153 32.88 48.43 40.76
C PRO A 153 33.43 48.08 42.16
N PRO A 154 33.68 46.80 42.47
CA PRO A 154 34.31 46.44 43.74
C PRO A 154 35.78 46.89 43.73
N MET A 155 36.14 47.75 44.68
CA MET A 155 37.54 48.05 44.99
C MET A 155 38.25 46.74 45.35
N ARG A 156 39.30 46.43 44.59
CA ARG A 156 40.17 45.28 44.80
C ARG A 156 40.83 45.38 46.18
N ARG A 157 40.47 44.48 47.10
CA ARG A 157 41.34 44.09 48.21
C ARG A 157 42.10 42.84 47.79
N ALA A 158 43.41 43.00 47.63
CA ALA A 158 44.33 41.89 47.42
C ALA A 158 44.53 41.15 48.74
N MET A 159 44.33 39.82 48.74
CA MET A 159 44.92 38.91 49.72
C MET A 159 45.55 37.73 48.95
N PRO A 160 46.70 37.20 49.40
CA PRO A 160 47.53 36.30 48.61
C PRO A 160 47.21 34.82 48.84
N HIS A 161 47.31 34.07 47.73
CA HIS A 161 47.67 32.65 47.57
C HIS A 161 47.08 31.57 48.52
N ALA A 162 46.30 30.67 47.91
CA ALA A 162 46.37 29.22 48.18
C ALA A 162 46.43 28.49 46.83
N PRO A 163 47.33 27.51 46.64
CA PRO A 163 47.58 26.88 45.35
C PRO A 163 46.50 25.84 45.00
N GLY A 164 46.42 25.54 43.70
CA GLY A 164 45.43 24.68 43.10
C GLY A 164 45.24 23.33 43.80
N ALA A 165 43.99 23.00 44.04
CA ALA A 165 43.52 21.63 44.06
C ALA A 165 42.50 21.50 42.94
N SER A 166 42.91 20.93 41.81
CA SER A 166 41.99 20.36 40.84
C SER A 166 41.33 19.14 41.51
N ALA A 167 40.33 19.39 42.36
CA ALA A 167 39.49 18.33 42.85
C ALA A 167 38.74 17.75 41.64
N PRO A 168 38.91 16.46 41.31
CA PRO A 168 38.10 15.84 40.27
C PRO A 168 36.66 15.96 40.74
N LEU A 169 35.83 16.63 39.95
CA LEU A 169 34.39 16.70 40.16
C LEU A 169 33.90 15.26 40.39
N ALA A 170 33.58 14.94 41.63
CA ALA A 170 32.88 13.72 41.99
C ALA A 170 31.65 13.67 41.08
N LYS A 171 31.65 12.70 40.16
CA LYS A 171 30.56 12.53 39.20
C LYS A 171 29.30 12.34 40.03
N ARG A 172 28.39 13.30 39.94
CA ARG A 172 27.06 13.19 40.55
C ARG A 172 26.50 11.81 40.12
N PRO A 173 25.87 11.04 41.03
CA PRO A 173 25.26 9.78 40.64
C PRO A 173 24.31 10.07 39.48
N MET A 174 24.56 9.40 38.35
CA MET A 174 23.81 9.67 37.13
C MET A 174 22.34 9.37 37.37
N THR A 175 21.48 10.28 36.92
CA THR A 175 20.04 10.07 36.97
C THR A 175 19.64 8.91 36.06
N PRO A 176 18.54 8.18 36.31
CA PRO A 176 18.11 7.06 35.47
C PRO A 176 17.97 7.43 33.98
N ARG A 177 17.60 8.69 33.71
CA ARG A 177 17.52 9.24 32.36
C ARG A 177 18.89 9.44 31.71
N GLU A 178 19.91 9.81 32.47
CA GLU A 178 21.28 9.94 31.97
C GLU A 178 21.91 8.57 31.70
N HIS A 179 21.58 7.56 32.52
CA HIS A 179 21.94 6.17 32.24
C HIS A 179 21.34 5.68 30.92
N PHE A 180 20.04 5.89 30.70
CA PHE A 180 19.37 5.53 29.46
C PHE A 180 19.99 6.21 28.23
N ILE A 181 20.33 7.50 28.33
CA ILE A 181 20.95 8.26 27.23
C ILE A 181 22.36 7.74 26.93
N MET A 182 23.17 7.40 27.95
CA MET A 182 24.50 6.84 27.70
C MET A 182 24.42 5.44 27.10
N GLU A 183 23.52 4.61 27.57
CA GLU A 183 23.33 3.24 27.08
C GLU A 183 22.81 3.22 25.63
N GLU A 184 21.85 4.09 25.30
CA GLU A 184 21.36 4.23 23.92
C GLU A 184 22.45 4.74 22.97
N ARG A 185 23.34 5.60 23.47
CA ARG A 185 24.47 6.14 22.71
C ARG A 185 25.55 5.09 22.47
N GLN A 186 25.87 4.29 23.49
CA GLN A 186 26.78 3.14 23.36
C GLN A 186 26.22 2.08 22.41
N ARG A 187 24.90 1.82 22.46
CA ARG A 187 24.24 0.89 21.53
C ARG A 187 24.31 1.40 20.09
N LYS A 188 24.16 2.70 19.86
CA LYS A 188 24.32 3.36 18.55
C LYS A 188 25.76 3.37 18.05
N GLU A 189 26.75 3.54 18.93
CA GLU A 189 28.17 3.53 18.57
C GLU A 189 28.67 2.11 18.28
N ALA A 190 28.31 1.11 19.10
CA ALA A 190 28.60 -0.29 18.81
C ALA A 190 27.98 -0.75 17.48
N ARG A 191 26.79 -0.24 17.15
CA ARG A 191 26.10 -0.52 15.88
C ARG A 191 26.72 0.19 14.68
N LYS A 192 27.45 1.28 14.91
CA LYS A 192 28.26 1.98 13.89
C LYS A 192 29.64 1.37 13.69
N GLU A 193 30.26 0.81 14.74
CA GLU A 193 31.58 0.17 14.64
C GLU A 193 31.49 -1.28 14.15
N ALA A 194 30.39 -1.99 14.41
CA ALA A 194 30.16 -3.36 13.92
C ALA A 194 29.55 -3.44 12.50
N SER A 195 29.42 -2.32 11.76
CA SER A 195 28.82 -2.30 10.43
C SER A 195 29.55 -1.35 9.47
N PRO A 196 30.09 -1.82 8.32
CA PRO A 196 30.46 -0.92 7.22
C PRO A 196 29.17 -0.23 6.71
N PRO A 197 29.26 0.95 6.08
CA PRO A 197 28.19 1.95 6.14
C PRO A 197 26.89 1.50 5.45
N SER A 198 25.90 1.06 6.21
CA SER A 198 24.47 1.28 5.95
C SER A 198 23.59 0.99 7.18
N SER A 199 23.10 2.07 7.80
CA SER A 199 21.71 2.39 8.24
C SER A 199 20.75 1.36 8.94
N PRO A 200 19.70 1.83 9.66
CA PRO A 200 19.13 1.31 10.93
C PRO A 200 18.00 0.25 10.81
N ASP A 201 17.90 -0.77 11.68
CA ASP A 201 17.02 -1.02 12.88
C ASP A 201 15.52 -0.98 12.55
N ALA A 202 14.66 -1.88 13.03
CA ALA A 202 14.67 -2.65 14.27
C ALA A 202 13.66 -3.84 14.15
N SER A 203 13.97 -5.04 14.66
CA SER A 203 13.51 -5.64 15.93
C SER A 203 12.10 -6.23 15.95
N GLU A 204 11.99 -7.53 16.30
CA GLU A 204 11.11 -8.04 17.39
C GLU A 204 11.56 -9.47 17.78
N PRO A 205 11.36 -9.91 19.04
CA PRO A 205 11.98 -11.09 19.64
C PRO A 205 10.96 -12.23 19.84
N TYR A 206 11.26 -13.45 19.38
CA TYR A 206 10.53 -14.64 19.82
C TYR A 206 11.48 -15.73 20.31
N ASP A 207 11.17 -16.10 21.55
CA ASP A 207 11.62 -17.17 22.40
C ASP A 207 11.48 -18.55 21.73
N SER A 208 12.54 -19.37 21.75
CA SER A 208 12.40 -20.83 21.74
C SER A 208 13.72 -21.50 22.15
N ASP A 209 13.65 -22.07 23.35
CA ASP A 209 14.42 -23.16 23.94
C ASP A 209 15.45 -23.92 23.08
N GLN A 210 16.66 -24.00 23.66
CA GLN A 210 17.44 -25.22 23.88
C GLN A 210 17.18 -26.43 22.95
N SER A 211 18.15 -26.72 22.09
CA SER A 211 18.74 -28.07 22.05
C SER A 211 20.14 -28.08 21.42
N ASP A 212 21.10 -28.45 22.26
CA ASP A 212 22.37 -29.11 21.99
C ASP A 212 23.36 -28.54 20.98
N ALA A 213 24.44 -28.01 21.56
CA ALA A 213 25.74 -27.92 20.92
C ALA A 213 26.33 -29.34 20.76
N VAL A 214 26.33 -29.86 19.54
CA VAL A 214 27.38 -30.80 19.12
C VAL A 214 28.39 -30.09 18.25
N SER A 215 29.57 -29.96 18.87
CA SER A 215 30.79 -29.42 18.36
C SER A 215 31.43 -30.36 17.32
N ASP A 216 32.05 -29.70 16.33
CA ASP A 216 33.29 -30.09 15.66
C ASP A 216 33.28 -31.09 14.48
N LYS A 217 34.05 -30.70 13.45
CA LYS A 217 34.61 -31.51 12.34
C LYS A 217 33.66 -32.20 11.35
N GLY A 218 33.25 -31.45 10.32
CA GLY A 218 32.74 -32.08 9.08
C GLY A 218 32.22 -31.13 7.99
N THR A 219 32.30 -29.81 8.18
CA THR A 219 31.49 -28.84 7.42
C THR A 219 31.87 -28.66 5.95
N ALA A 220 33.08 -29.05 5.53
CA ALA A 220 33.49 -28.98 4.12
C ALA A 220 32.76 -30.02 3.23
N SER A 221 32.50 -31.22 3.73
CA SER A 221 31.80 -32.27 2.98
C SER A 221 30.30 -31.97 2.85
N HIS A 222 29.69 -31.44 3.92
CA HIS A 222 28.27 -31.05 3.91
C HIS A 222 27.97 -29.80 3.07
N ALA A 223 28.96 -28.96 2.76
CA ALA A 223 28.78 -27.83 1.84
C ALA A 223 28.67 -28.32 0.38
N SER A 224 29.56 -29.24 -0.02
CA SER A 224 29.55 -29.86 -1.34
C SER A 224 28.31 -30.73 -1.58
N ILE A 225 27.89 -31.53 -0.59
CA ILE A 225 26.66 -32.32 -0.68
C ILE A 225 25.43 -31.40 -0.80
N ARG A 226 25.40 -30.28 -0.07
CA ARG A 226 24.33 -29.27 -0.20
C ARG A 226 24.32 -28.65 -1.59
N GLU A 227 25.47 -28.30 -2.15
CA GLU A 227 25.55 -27.76 -3.51
C GLU A 227 25.11 -28.78 -4.57
N GLN A 228 25.47 -30.05 -4.39
CA GLN A 228 25.02 -31.13 -5.26
C GLN A 228 23.51 -31.30 -5.21
N ILE A 229 22.89 -31.28 -4.01
CA ILE A 229 21.42 -31.31 -3.87
C ILE A 229 20.78 -30.13 -4.61
N TRP A 230 21.36 -28.93 -4.51
CA TRP A 230 20.85 -27.74 -5.18
C TRP A 230 20.99 -27.84 -6.72
N GLN A 231 22.11 -28.37 -7.21
CA GLN A 231 22.31 -28.66 -8.63
C GLN A 231 21.32 -29.70 -9.17
N MET A 232 21.00 -30.74 -8.38
CA MET A 232 20.02 -31.77 -8.78
C MET A 232 18.62 -31.19 -9.01
N PHE A 233 18.25 -30.12 -8.29
CA PHE A 233 16.98 -29.38 -8.51
C PHE A 233 17.12 -28.21 -9.49
N GLY A 234 18.24 -28.12 -10.23
CA GLY A 234 18.50 -27.07 -11.22
C GLY A 234 18.72 -25.67 -10.61
N ARG A 235 18.97 -25.58 -9.30
CA ARG A 235 19.15 -24.31 -8.58
C ARG A 235 20.63 -24.11 -8.31
N ASN A 236 21.31 -23.28 -9.11
CA ASN A 236 22.68 -22.87 -8.79
C ASN A 236 22.66 -21.90 -7.62
N ARG A 237 23.30 -22.29 -6.51
CA ARG A 237 23.35 -21.49 -5.28
C ARG A 237 23.95 -20.10 -5.51
N GLU A 238 24.97 -20.00 -6.36
CA GLU A 238 25.58 -18.71 -6.72
C GLU A 238 24.62 -17.80 -7.50
N ARG A 239 23.85 -18.36 -8.45
CA ARG A 239 22.81 -17.60 -9.15
C ARG A 239 21.67 -17.21 -8.23
N TYR A 240 21.30 -18.08 -7.29
CA TYR A 240 20.24 -17.80 -6.32
C TYR A 240 20.68 -16.75 -5.28
N ALA A 241 21.92 -16.82 -4.81
CA ALA A 241 22.50 -15.82 -3.91
C ALA A 241 22.67 -14.48 -4.63
N PHE A 242 23.12 -14.49 -5.88
CA PHE A 242 23.23 -13.29 -6.71
C PHE A 242 21.84 -12.71 -7.04
N MET A 243 20.86 -13.55 -7.38
CA MET A 243 19.48 -13.14 -7.59
C MET A 243 18.83 -12.63 -6.30
N LEU A 244 19.14 -13.22 -5.13
CA LEU A 244 18.67 -12.74 -3.84
C LEU A 244 19.26 -11.37 -3.52
N ILE A 245 20.56 -11.15 -3.75
CA ILE A 245 21.20 -9.84 -3.55
C ILE A 245 20.63 -8.81 -4.54
N PHE A 246 20.45 -9.17 -5.82
CA PHE A 246 19.83 -8.28 -6.80
C PHE A 246 18.35 -8.03 -6.53
N SER A 247 17.60 -9.02 -6.03
CA SER A 247 16.22 -8.86 -5.60
C SER A 247 16.14 -8.03 -4.31
N TYR A 248 17.11 -8.12 -3.41
CA TYR A 248 17.19 -7.25 -2.23
C TYR A 248 17.52 -5.79 -2.58
N ILE A 249 18.31 -5.57 -3.64
CA ILE A 249 18.68 -4.21 -4.09
C ILE A 249 17.63 -3.62 -5.05
N ALA A 250 16.92 -4.45 -5.82
CA ALA A 250 15.84 -4.05 -6.73
C ALA A 250 14.44 -4.16 -6.11
N ARG A 251 14.32 -4.57 -4.84
CA ARG A 251 13.13 -4.37 -4.02
C ARG A 251 13.08 -2.89 -3.66
N ASP A 252 12.56 -2.10 -4.58
CA ASP A 252 11.74 -0.96 -4.18
C ASP A 252 10.67 -1.49 -3.19
N VAL A 253 10.35 -0.67 -2.20
CA VAL A 253 9.62 -0.94 -0.94
C VAL A 253 8.16 -1.43 -1.13
N ASP A 254 7.79 -1.93 -2.31
CA ASP A 254 6.41 -2.22 -2.72
C ASP A 254 6.16 -3.72 -3.02
N SER A 255 7.05 -4.63 -2.60
CA SER A 255 6.81 -6.08 -2.67
C SER A 255 6.92 -6.67 -1.29
N ASP A 256 5.94 -6.32 -0.46
CA ASP A 256 5.67 -7.01 0.79
C ASP A 256 5.26 -8.46 0.48
N GLU A 257 5.72 -9.39 1.31
CA GLU A 257 5.48 -10.83 1.17
C GLU A 257 3.98 -11.22 1.18
N ASP A 258 3.10 -10.26 1.50
CA ASP A 258 1.66 -10.39 1.58
C ASP A 258 0.92 -10.16 0.23
N ASP A 259 1.57 -9.61 -0.80
CA ASP A 259 0.95 -9.34 -2.12
C ASP A 259 1.06 -10.52 -3.11
N MET A 260 1.58 -11.67 -2.66
CA MET A 260 1.67 -12.88 -3.46
C MET A 260 0.35 -13.67 -3.51
N GLU A 261 -0.66 -13.26 -2.76
CA GLU A 261 -1.98 -13.87 -2.79
C GLU A 261 -2.92 -13.15 -3.77
N ALA A 262 -3.31 -13.86 -4.84
CA ALA A 262 -4.32 -13.35 -5.75
C ALA A 262 -5.70 -13.37 -5.08
N GLY A 263 -6.26 -12.18 -4.81
CA GLY A 263 -7.64 -12.08 -4.32
C GLY A 263 -8.65 -12.73 -5.28
N ALA A 264 -9.77 -13.24 -4.75
CA ALA A 264 -10.76 -14.00 -5.52
C ALA A 264 -11.28 -13.29 -6.80
N SER A 265 -11.36 -11.96 -6.78
CA SER A 265 -11.75 -11.17 -7.97
C SER A 265 -10.66 -11.11 -9.04
N ALA A 266 -9.38 -11.20 -8.65
CA ALA A 266 -8.26 -11.25 -9.58
C ALA A 266 -8.22 -12.61 -10.30
N VAL A 267 -8.41 -13.70 -9.54
CA VAL A 267 -8.51 -15.06 -10.08
C VAL A 267 -9.65 -15.18 -11.10
N LEU A 268 -10.85 -14.71 -10.75
CA LEU A 268 -12.01 -14.81 -11.65
C LEU A 268 -11.86 -13.97 -12.94
N LYS A 269 -11.14 -12.84 -12.86
CA LYS A 269 -10.82 -12.02 -14.03
C LYS A 269 -9.76 -12.69 -14.91
N GLU A 270 -8.79 -13.36 -14.31
CA GLU A 270 -7.78 -14.13 -15.02
C GLU A 270 -8.39 -15.35 -15.70
N GLU A 271 -9.28 -16.09 -15.05
CA GLU A 271 -10.00 -17.23 -15.64
C GLU A 271 -10.82 -16.81 -16.87
N GLN A 272 -11.57 -15.69 -16.76
CA GLN A 272 -12.30 -15.14 -17.90
C GLN A 272 -11.38 -14.76 -19.06
N ARG A 273 -10.23 -14.17 -18.74
CA ARG A 273 -9.22 -13.80 -19.73
C ARG A 273 -8.62 -15.04 -20.40
N SER A 274 -8.23 -16.04 -19.62
CA SER A 274 -7.67 -17.31 -20.10
C SER A 274 -8.68 -18.08 -20.96
N SER A 275 -9.95 -18.10 -20.57
CA SER A 275 -11.03 -18.71 -21.37
C SER A 275 -11.18 -18.04 -22.74
N LEU A 276 -11.12 -16.70 -22.79
CA LEU A 276 -11.19 -15.95 -24.05
C LEU A 276 -9.97 -16.19 -24.94
N TYR A 277 -8.77 -16.31 -24.36
CA TYR A 277 -7.56 -16.61 -25.13
C TYR A 277 -7.56 -18.03 -25.66
N GLY A 278 -7.96 -19.03 -24.86
CA GLY A 278 -8.08 -20.43 -25.28
C GLY A 278 -9.05 -20.58 -26.45
N ARG A 279 -10.25 -20.00 -26.34
CA ARG A 279 -11.22 -20.05 -27.45
C ARG A 279 -10.70 -19.39 -28.73
N ARG A 280 -9.97 -18.28 -28.62
CA ARG A 280 -9.34 -17.61 -29.79
C ARG A 280 -8.17 -18.39 -30.38
N GLU A 281 -7.53 -19.25 -29.60
CA GLU A 281 -6.47 -20.13 -30.06
C GLU A 281 -7.07 -21.34 -30.78
N ASP A 282 -8.09 -21.97 -30.20
CA ASP A 282 -8.85 -23.06 -30.82
C ASP A 282 -9.45 -22.63 -32.17
N GLU A 283 -10.10 -21.47 -32.24
CA GLU A 283 -10.66 -20.94 -33.49
C GLU A 283 -9.57 -20.66 -34.54
N ARG A 284 -8.35 -20.28 -34.12
CA ARG A 284 -7.23 -20.08 -35.03
C ARG A 284 -6.71 -21.40 -35.58
N GLU A 285 -6.63 -22.42 -34.73
CA GLU A 285 -6.17 -23.75 -35.11
C GLU A 285 -7.18 -24.47 -36.01
N GLU A 286 -8.48 -24.36 -35.71
CA GLU A 286 -9.56 -24.85 -36.57
C GLU A 286 -9.51 -24.21 -37.97
N ARG A 287 -9.29 -22.89 -38.05
CA ARG A 287 -9.14 -22.20 -39.35
C ARG A 287 -7.93 -22.72 -40.13
N ARG A 288 -6.79 -22.94 -39.47
CA ARG A 288 -5.60 -23.55 -40.11
C ARG A 288 -5.87 -24.96 -40.59
N LEU A 289 -6.57 -25.78 -39.80
CA LEU A 289 -6.96 -27.13 -40.18
C LEU A 289 -7.92 -27.15 -41.37
N LEU A 290 -8.90 -26.24 -41.41
CA LEU A 290 -9.80 -26.07 -42.55
C LEU A 290 -9.06 -25.61 -43.80
N GLU A 291 -8.11 -24.68 -43.69
CA GLU A 291 -7.28 -24.24 -44.81
C GLU A 291 -6.40 -25.37 -45.34
N LEU A 292 -5.78 -26.16 -44.46
CA LEU A 292 -4.99 -27.34 -44.83
C LEU A 292 -5.87 -28.42 -45.50
N LYS A 293 -7.08 -28.68 -44.98
CA LYS A 293 -8.05 -29.57 -45.63
C LYS A 293 -8.45 -29.06 -47.00
N ARG A 294 -8.67 -27.75 -47.16
CA ARG A 294 -9.01 -27.12 -48.44
C ARG A 294 -7.87 -27.24 -49.45
N ARG A 295 -6.62 -27.01 -49.02
CA ARG A 295 -5.42 -27.19 -49.86
C ARG A 295 -5.25 -28.65 -50.28
N LYS A 296 -5.45 -29.61 -49.37
CA LYS A 296 -5.42 -31.04 -49.71
C LYS A 296 -6.50 -31.41 -50.74
N MET A 297 -7.73 -30.91 -50.59
CA MET A 297 -8.82 -31.18 -51.54
C MET A 297 -8.59 -30.51 -52.90
N GLN A 298 -7.93 -29.35 -52.96
CA GLN A 298 -7.55 -28.69 -54.21
C GLN A 298 -6.41 -29.43 -54.92
N ASN A 299 -5.47 -30.01 -54.17
CA ASN A 299 -4.39 -30.84 -54.72
C ASN A 299 -4.82 -32.27 -55.10
N VAL A 300 -6.10 -32.63 -54.89
CA VAL A 300 -6.69 -33.95 -55.22
C VAL A 300 -7.60 -33.90 -56.45
N LYS A 301 -7.77 -32.73 -57.08
CA LYS A 301 -8.39 -32.66 -58.41
C LYS A 301 -7.36 -33.04 -59.49
N PRO A 302 -7.62 -34.08 -60.31
CA PRO A 302 -6.74 -34.53 -61.38
C PRO A 302 -6.61 -33.51 -62.51
#